data_AF-A0A5K0WSP3-F1
#
_entry.id   AF-A0A5K0WSP3-F1
#
_cell.length_a   1.000
_cell.length_b   1.000
_cell.length_c   1.000
_cell.angle_alpha   90.00
_cell.angle_beta   90.00
_cell.angle_gamma   90.00
#
_symmetry.space_group_name_H-M   'P 1'
#
loop_
_entity.id
_entity.type
_entity.pdbx_description
1 polymer ?
#
loop_
_entity_poly.entity_id
_entity_poly.type
_entity_poly.pdbx_seq_one_letter_code
_entity_poly.pdbx_strand_id
1 'polypeptide(L)' 'IINSELFRCVRETHGSNYEDFMLNKLVVVDGAVTDDDLGMEEAVAMELSEIVDVIVNSAANTTFDE' A
#
# COMPACT_ATOMS: atom_id res chain seq x y z
N ILE A 1 -6.68 -1.89 -6.31
CA ILE A 1 -5.32 -2.41 -6.60
C ILE A 1 -5.37 -3.87 -7.07
N ILE A 2 -5.89 -4.80 -6.26
CA ILE A 2 -5.89 -6.25 -6.57
C ILE A 2 -6.70 -6.65 -7.82
N ASN A 3 -7.64 -5.81 -8.27
CA ASN A 3 -8.43 -6.07 -9.49
C ASN A 3 -7.79 -5.51 -10.78
N SER A 4 -6.58 -4.93 -10.72
CA SER A 4 -5.89 -4.40 -11.90
C SER A 4 -5.53 -5.50 -12.91
N GLU A 5 -5.60 -5.21 -14.21
CA GLU A 5 -5.15 -6.12 -15.29
C GLU A 5 -3.66 -6.46 -15.24
N LEU A 6 -2.86 -5.63 -14.54
CA LEU A 6 -1.43 -5.92 -14.31
C LEU A 6 -1.20 -7.26 -13.59
N PHE A 7 -2.19 -7.74 -12.82
CA PHE A 7 -2.08 -8.99 -12.06
C PHE A 7 -2.72 -10.20 -12.78
N ARG A 8 -3.05 -10.12 -14.08
CA ARG A 8 -3.72 -11.23 -14.81
C ARG A 8 -3.00 -12.57 -14.67
N CYS A 9 -1.68 -12.61 -14.88
CA CYS A 9 -0.92 -13.87 -14.78
C CYS A 9 -0.97 -14.45 -13.35
N VAL A 10 -0.95 -13.58 -12.33
CA VAL A 10 -1.06 -14.01 -10.92
C VAL A 10 -2.45 -14.55 -10.63
N ARG A 11 -3.51 -13.90 -11.15
CA ARG A 11 -4.89 -14.42 -11.09
C ARG A 11 -5.02 -15.80 -11.70
N GLU A 12 -4.51 -15.98 -12.92
CA GLU A 12 -4.55 -17.27 -13.62
C GLU A 12 -3.77 -18.35 -12.86
N THR A 13 -2.68 -17.99 -12.19
CA THR A 13 -1.85 -18.92 -11.40
C THR A 13 -2.54 -19.38 -10.11
N HIS A 14 -3.21 -18.47 -9.39
CA HIS A 14 -3.80 -18.76 -8.08
C HIS A 14 -5.30 -19.11 -8.13
N GLY A 15 -5.98 -18.86 -9.25
CA GLY A 15 -7.38 -19.22 -9.47
C GLY A 15 -8.29 -18.68 -8.36
N SER A 16 -9.09 -19.57 -7.75
CA SER A 16 -9.99 -19.22 -6.64
C SER A 16 -9.28 -18.68 -5.40
N ASN A 17 -7.99 -18.98 -5.22
CA ASN A 17 -7.22 -18.56 -4.05
C ASN A 17 -6.51 -17.21 -4.28
N TYR A 18 -6.74 -16.56 -5.42
CA TYR A 18 -6.08 -15.31 -5.77
C TYR A 18 -6.33 -14.20 -4.74
N GLU A 19 -7.57 -14.04 -4.30
CA GLU A 19 -7.94 -12.97 -3.38
C GLU A 19 -7.27 -13.15 -2.02
N ASP A 20 -7.36 -14.35 -1.44
CA ASP A 20 -6.65 -14.70 -0.21
C ASP A 20 -5.14 -14.51 -0.35
N PHE A 21 -4.55 -14.93 -1.48
CA PHE A 21 -3.13 -14.73 -1.75
C PHE A 21 -2.73 -13.25 -1.73
N MET A 22 -3.51 -12.39 -2.40
CA MET A 22 -3.23 -10.96 -2.47
C MET A 22 -3.44 -10.26 -1.12
N LEU A 23 -4.50 -10.59 -0.38
CA LEU A 23 -4.77 -9.99 0.93
C LEU A 23 -3.67 -10.34 1.94
N ASN A 24 -3.08 -11.54 1.85
CA ASN A 24 -1.92 -11.92 2.67
C ASN A 24 -0.62 -11.13 2.33
N LYS A 25 -0.63 -10.27 1.31
CA LYS A 25 0.50 -9.39 0.93
C LYS A 25 0.26 -7.92 1.24
N LEU A 26 -0.91 -7.58 1.79
CA LEU A 26 -1.30 -6.20 2.06
C LEU A 26 -1.39 -5.97 3.56
N VAL A 27 -0.71 -4.92 4.02
CA VAL A 27 -0.87 -4.38 5.37
C VAL A 27 -1.35 -2.94 5.21
N VAL A 28 -2.45 -2.60 5.88
CA VAL A 28 -2.96 -1.23 5.91
C VAL A 28 -2.41 -0.56 7.15
N VAL A 29 -1.86 0.63 6.98
CA VAL A 29 -1.39 1.49 8.06
C VAL A 29 -2.20 2.77 8.00
N ASP A 30 -2.79 3.15 9.13
CA ASP A 30 -3.55 4.39 9.25
C ASP A 30 -2.58 5.58 9.33
N GLY A 31 -2.95 6.70 8.70
CA GLY A 31 -2.09 7.88 8.66
C GLY A 31 -2.46 8.90 7.58
N ALA A 32 -1.82 10.07 7.64
CA ALA A 32 -1.96 11.16 6.70
C ALA A 32 -0.58 11.66 6.26
N VAL A 33 -0.36 11.71 4.95
CA VAL A 33 0.95 12.09 4.36
C VAL A 33 1.34 13.55 4.68
N THR A 34 0.38 14.37 5.08
CA THR A 34 0.60 15.76 5.49
C THR A 34 1.09 15.92 6.92
N ASP A 35 0.97 14.87 7.74
CA ASP A 35 1.23 14.92 9.17
C ASP A 35 2.65 14.41 9.46
N ASP A 36 3.20 14.82 10.61
CA ASP A 36 4.51 14.34 11.07
C ASP A 36 4.50 12.81 11.19
N ASP A 37 5.62 12.18 10.81
CA ASP A 37 5.77 10.72 10.72
C ASP A 37 4.65 10.01 9.93
N LEU A 38 4.11 10.71 8.91
CA LEU A 38 2.98 10.26 8.08
C LEU A 38 1.69 9.98 8.89
N GLY A 39 1.57 10.57 10.08
CA GLY A 39 0.46 10.36 11.00
C GLY A 39 0.45 8.99 11.68
N MET A 40 1.58 8.27 11.66
CA MET A 40 1.71 6.94 12.24
C MET A 40 2.05 6.99 13.74
N GLU A 41 1.74 5.92 14.46
CA GLU A 41 2.28 5.71 15.80
C GLU A 41 3.80 5.50 15.73
N GLU A 42 4.56 6.08 16.67
CA GLU A 42 6.02 6.04 16.70
C GLU A 42 6.59 4.62 16.58
N ALA A 43 5.98 3.64 17.25
CA ALA A 43 6.40 2.25 17.19
C ALA A 43 6.26 1.66 15.77
N VAL A 44 5.17 1.99 15.07
CA VAL A 44 4.92 1.53 13.68
C VAL A 44 5.89 2.22 12.72
N ALA A 45 6.10 3.53 12.88
CA ALA A 45 7.06 4.28 12.07
C ALA A 45 8.49 3.70 12.22
N MET A 46 8.88 3.37 13.45
CA MET A 46 10.17 2.74 13.73
C MET A 46 10.31 1.36 13.08
N GLU A 47 9.31 0.48 13.24
CA GLU A 47 9.32 -0.84 12.60
C GLU A 47 9.42 -0.73 11.08
N LEU A 48 8.57 0.12 10.46
CA LEU A 48 8.59 0.33 9.01
C LEU A 48 9.93 0.86 8.52
N SER A 49 10.58 1.73 9.30
CA SER A 49 11.90 2.27 8.94
C SER A 49 13.00 1.19 8.87
N GLU A 50 12.81 0.05 9.56
CA GLU A 50 13.75 -1.07 9.55
C GLU A 50 13.43 -2.11 8.47
N ILE A 51 12.15 -2.33 8.15
CA ILE A 51 11.70 -3.42 7.27
C ILE A 51 11.39 -2.98 5.84
N VAL A 52 11.20 -1.68 5.58
CA VAL A 52 10.83 -1.18 4.25
C VAL A 52 12.09 -0.95 3.41
N ASP A 53 12.23 -1.72 2.33
CA ASP A 53 13.34 -1.57 1.39
C ASP A 53 13.11 -0.46 0.35
N VAL A 54 11.85 -0.23 -0.05
CA VAL A 54 11.49 0.66 -1.16
C VAL A 54 10.24 1.47 -0.83
N ILE A 55 10.32 2.78 -1.04
CA ILE A 55 9.19 3.71 -0.90
C ILE A 55 8.76 4.18 -2.29
N VAL A 56 7.48 4.00 -2.61
CA VAL A 56 6.83 4.56 -3.81
C VAL A 56 5.85 5.63 -3.38
N ASN A 57 6.25 6.90 -3.49
CA ASN A 57 5.40 8.02 -3.13
C ASN A 57 4.51 8.44 -4.30
N SER A 58 3.25 8.02 -4.28
CA SER A 58 2.23 8.41 -5.27
C SER A 58 1.07 9.22 -4.64
N ALA A 59 1.12 9.48 -3.34
CA ALA A 59 0.04 10.17 -2.65
C ALA A 59 0.09 11.68 -2.98
N ALA A 60 -1.02 12.21 -3.48
CA ALA A 60 -1.18 13.63 -3.76
C ALA A 60 -2.67 14.00 -3.74
N ASN A 61 -2.97 15.22 -3.29
CA ASN A 61 -4.23 15.88 -3.60
C ASN A 61 -4.03 16.73 -4.86
N THR A 62 -4.92 16.59 -5.83
CA THR A 62 -4.94 17.44 -7.03
C THR A 62 -6.21 18.28 -7.01
N THR A 63 -6.06 19.59 -6.88
CA THR A 63 -7.14 20.56 -7.04
C THR A 63 -6.91 21.35 -8.31
N PHE A 64 -7.98 21.64 -9.05
CA PHE A 64 -7.95 22.56 -10.18
C PHE A 64 -8.40 23.92 -9.65
N ASP A 65 -7.48 24.88 -9.57
CA ASP A 65 -7.82 26.29 -9.39
C ASP A 65 -7.97 26.91 -10.78
N GLU A 66 -9.20 27.28 -11.16
CA GLU A 66 -9.52 28.12 -12.33
C GLU A 66 -9.46 29.61 -12.00
#